data_AF-A0A366HBS2-F1
#
_entry.id   AF-A0A366HBS2-F1
#
_cell.length_a   1.000
_cell.length_b   1.000
_cell.length_c   1.000
_cell.angle_alpha   90.00
_cell.angle_beta   90.00
_cell.angle_gamma   90.00
#
_symmetry.space_group_name_H-M   'P 1'
#
loop_
_entity.id
_entity.type
_entity.pdbx_description
1 polymer ?
#
loop_
_entity_poly.entity_id
_entity_poly.type
_entity_poly.pdbx_seq_one_letter_code
_entity_poly.pdbx_strand_id
1 'polypeptide(L)' 'MQIAILELNNKNWDDFVHVRWRVQFLRHMLQMHQTSPKRGTAAWAHEEEDYVQRLEEAEMKLILFPAEWHALPDSNIPS' A
#
# COMPACT_ATOMS: atom_id res chain seq x y z
N MET A 1 9.85 18.67 11.66
CA MET A 1 8.90 18.37 10.57
C MET A 1 7.52 18.43 11.18
N GLN A 2 6.73 19.48 10.90
CA GLN A 2 5.36 19.57 11.38
C GLN A 2 4.52 18.60 10.56
N ILE A 3 3.98 17.56 11.19
CA ILE A 3 2.95 16.71 10.58
C ILE A 3 1.72 17.61 10.50
N ALA A 4 1.37 18.07 9.30
CA ALA A 4 0.09 18.74 9.10
C ALA A 4 -1.00 17.77 9.56
N ILE A 5 -1.84 18.21 10.50
CA ILE A 5 -3.00 17.43 10.92
C ILE A 5 -3.89 17.33 9.69
N LEU A 6 -3.89 16.15 9.07
CA LEU A 6 -4.68 15.88 7.88
C LEU A 6 -6.15 15.86 8.33
N GLU A 7 -6.89 16.92 8.05
CA GLU A 7 -8.31 16.96 8.37
C GLU A 7 -9.03 15.86 7.58
N LEU A 8 -9.81 15.06 8.30
CA LEU A 8 -10.60 13.99 7.72
C LEU A 8 -11.67 14.58 6.81
N ASN A 9 -11.60 14.26 5.52
CA ASN A 9 -12.61 14.57 4.53
C ASN A 9 -12.68 13.41 3.52
N ASN A 10 -13.72 13.40 2.68
CA ASN A 10 -13.98 12.30 1.77
C ASN A 10 -12.81 12.03 0.82
N LYS A 11 -12.16 13.08 0.31
CA LYS A 11 -11.03 12.94 -0.61
C LYS A 11 -9.83 12.28 0.08
N ASN A 12 -9.45 12.78 1.26
CA ASN A 12 -8.32 12.24 2.00
C ASN A 12 -8.59 10.81 2.47
N TRP A 13 -9.85 10.49 2.82
CA TRP A 13 -10.27 9.15 3.17
C TRP A 13 -10.22 8.18 1.98
N ASP A 14 -10.72 8.58 0.82
CA ASP A 14 -10.66 7.78 -0.41
C ASP A 14 -9.21 7.51 -0.83
N ASP A 15 -8.35 8.54 -0.75
CA ASP A 15 -6.91 8.41 -1.01
C ASP A 15 -6.26 7.43 -0.03
N PHE A 16 -6.59 7.51 1.27
CA PHE A 16 -6.11 6.58 2.29
C PHE A 16 -6.54 5.13 1.99
N VAL A 17 -7.84 4.90 1.74
CA VAL A 17 -8.38 3.57 1.44
C VAL A 17 -7.73 3.01 0.18
N HIS A 18 -7.55 3.82 -0.86
CA HIS A 18 -6.89 3.42 -2.09
C HIS A 18 -5.44 3.00 -1.85
N VAL A 19 -4.66 3.80 -1.11
CA VAL A 19 -3.27 3.48 -0.80
C VAL A 19 -3.17 2.24 0.08
N ARG A 20 -4.04 2.09 1.09
CA ARG A 20 -4.13 0.90 1.94
C ARG A 20 -4.40 -0.37 1.12
N TRP A 21 -5.39 -0.30 0.23
CA TRP A 21 -5.71 -1.40 -0.69
C TRP A 21 -4.52 -1.75 -1.58
N ARG A 22 -3.82 -0.74 -2.14
CA ARG A 22 -2.65 -0.95 -2.99
C ARG A 22 -1.51 -1.68 -2.27
N VAL A 23 -1.23 -1.34 -1.02
CA VAL A 23 -0.23 -2.05 -0.20
C VAL A 23 -0.63 -3.52 -0.02
N GLN A 24 -1.89 -3.79 0.35
CA GLN A 24 -2.38 -5.17 0.51
C GLN A 24 -2.31 -5.97 -0.79
N PHE A 25 -2.70 -5.36 -1.90
CA PHE A 25 -2.65 -5.96 -3.22
C PHE A 25 -1.21 -6.32 -3.63
N LEU A 26 -0.25 -5.40 -3.45
CA LEU A 26 1.15 -5.65 -3.80
C LEU A 26 1.79 -6.73 -2.92
N ARG A 27 1.46 -6.78 -1.62
CA ARG A 27 1.89 -7.88 -0.74
C ARG A 27 1.34 -9.23 -1.22
N HIS A 28 0.08 -9.28 -1.64
CA HIS A 28 -0.51 -10.48 -2.19
C HIS A 28 0.16 -10.89 -3.51
N MET A 29 0.41 -9.94 -4.41
CA MET A 29 1.13 -10.19 -5.66
C MET A 29 2.55 -10.74 -5.41
N LEU A 30 3.30 -10.16 -4.48
CA LEU A 30 4.62 -10.68 -4.07
C LEU A 30 4.52 -12.11 -3.55
N GLN A 31 3.54 -12.39 -2.68
CA GLN A 31 3.33 -13.74 -2.16
C GLN A 31 3.04 -14.75 -3.28
N MET A 32 2.20 -14.38 -4.26
CA MET A 32 1.91 -15.23 -5.41
C MET A 32 3.14 -15.37 -6.32
N HIS A 33 3.92 -14.31 -6.51
CA HIS A 33 5.16 -14.32 -7.30
C HIS A 33 6.17 -15.35 -6.78
N GLN A 34 6.23 -15.54 -5.45
CA GLN A 34 7.09 -16.57 -4.83
C GLN A 34 6.75 -18.00 -5.25
N THR A 35 5.51 -18.25 -5.68
CA THR A 35 5.05 -19.56 -6.14
C THR A 35 5.27 -19.80 -7.64
N SER A 36 5.83 -18.83 -8.35
CA SER A 36 6.06 -18.93 -9.79
C SER A 36 7.05 -20.05 -10.14
N PRO A 37 6.74 -20.90 -11.15
CA PRO A 37 7.67 -21.91 -11.62
C PRO A 37 8.93 -21.32 -12.28
N LYS A 38 8.93 -20.01 -12.57
CA LYS A 38 10.08 -19.29 -13.15
C LYS A 38 11.05 -18.75 -12.09
N ARG A 39 10.83 -19.06 -10.81
CA ARG A 39 11.69 -18.62 -9.71
C ARG A 39 13.15 -19.00 -9.95
N GLY A 40 14.05 -18.07 -9.66
CA GLY A 40 15.49 -18.24 -9.89
C GLY A 40 15.97 -17.83 -11.29
N THR A 41 15.05 -17.47 -12.20
CA THR A 41 15.45 -16.83 -13.47
C THR A 41 15.70 -15.33 -13.28
N ALA A 42 16.53 -14.75 -14.15
CA ALA A 42 16.79 -13.30 -14.14
C ALA A 42 15.51 -12.47 -14.35
N ALA A 43 14.61 -12.94 -15.23
CA ALA A 43 13.32 -12.28 -15.46
C ALA A 43 12.45 -12.26 -14.19
N TRP A 44 12.41 -13.38 -13.46
CA TRP A 44 11.69 -13.44 -12.19
C TRP A 44 12.27 -12.50 -11.13
N ALA A 45 13.60 -12.41 -11.03
CA ALA A 45 14.27 -11.51 -10.11
C ALA A 45 14.00 -10.03 -10.44
N HIS A 46 14.02 -9.67 -11.72
CA HIS A 46 13.69 -8.32 -12.16
C HIS A 46 12.22 -7.94 -11.87
N GLU A 47 11.28 -8.87 -12.10
CA GLU A 47 9.88 -8.68 -11.72
C GLU A 47 9.70 -8.55 -10.20
N GLU A 48 10.48 -9.32 -9.42
CA GLU A 48 10.47 -9.22 -7.95
C GLU A 48 10.93 -7.84 -7.47
N GLU A 49 12.02 -7.32 -8.04
CA GLU A 49 12.51 -5.96 -7.75
C GLU A 49 11.45 -4.89 -8.03
N ASP A 50 10.73 -4.96 -9.17
CA ASP A 50 9.63 -4.03 -9.48
C ASP A 50 8.52 -4.09 -8.43
N TYR A 51 8.10 -5.28 -8.04
CA TYR A 51 7.05 -5.44 -7.02
C TYR A 51 7.49 -4.90 -5.65
N VAL A 52 8.73 -5.16 -5.24
CA VAL A 52 9.30 -4.64 -3.99
C VAL A 52 9.36 -3.13 -4.01
N GLN A 53 9.90 -2.53 -5.06
CA GLN A 53 9.98 -1.07 -5.20
C GLN A 53 8.58 -0.43 -5.12
N ARG A 54 7.60 -0.98 -5.85
CA ARG A 54 6.24 -0.46 -5.86
C ARG A 54 5.55 -0.61 -4.51
N LEU A 55 5.88 -1.66 -3.75
CA LEU A 55 5.38 -1.85 -2.39
C LEU A 55 5.96 -0.79 -1.45
N GLU A 56 7.28 -0.59 -1.48
CA GLU A 56 7.95 0.44 -0.67
C GLU A 56 7.37 1.83 -0.95
N GLU A 57 7.18 2.19 -2.22
CA GLU A 57 6.54 3.47 -2.60
C GLU A 57 5.11 3.61 -2.07
N ALA A 58 4.33 2.52 -2.06
CA ALA A 58 2.97 2.52 -1.55
C ALA A 58 2.94 2.62 0.00
N GLU A 59 3.85 1.92 0.68
CA GLU A 59 4.01 2.00 2.13
C GLU A 59 4.46 3.39 2.58
N MET A 60 5.40 4.02 1.86
CA MET A 60 5.82 5.40 2.09
C MET A 60 4.68 6.41 1.91
N LYS A 61 3.74 6.15 0.99
CA LYS A 61 2.54 6.99 0.86
C LYS A 61 1.57 6.75 2.01
N LEU A 62 1.45 5.51 2.47
CA LEU A 62 0.52 5.15 3.53
C LEU A 62 0.91 5.79 4.87
N ILE A 63 2.21 5.90 5.18
CA ILE A 63 2.69 6.55 6.43
C ILE A 63 2.40 8.05 6.51
N LEU A 64 1.99 8.69 5.40
CA LEU A 64 1.61 10.11 5.39
C LEU A 64 0.22 10.33 5.98
N PHE A 65 -0.58 9.27 6.10
CA PHE A 65 -1.90 9.34 6.72
C PHE A 65 -1.82 9.15 8.24
N PRO A 66 -2.78 9.71 9.01
CA PRO A 66 -2.79 9.56 10.46
C PRO A 66 -2.87 8.09 10.89
N ALA A 67 -2.05 7.70 11.87
CA ALA A 67 -1.94 6.32 12.34
C ALA A 67 -3.28 5.76 12.87
N GLU A 68 -4.12 6.62 13.44
CA GLU A 68 -5.46 6.28 13.91
C GLU A 68 -6.39 5.78 12.78
N TRP A 69 -6.19 6.21 11.52
CA TRP A 69 -7.02 5.76 10.40
C TRP A 69 -6.79 4.29 10.06
N HIS A 70 -5.62 3.73 10.39
CA HIS A 70 -5.32 2.32 10.20
C HIS A 70 -6.15 1.39 11.10
N ALA A 71 -6.66 1.92 12.21
CA ALA A 71 -7.56 1.21 13.12
C ALA A 71 -9.03 1.32 12.70
N LEU A 72 -9.35 2.19 11.74
CA LEU A 72 -10.73 2.36 11.28
C LEU A 72 -11.12 1.21 10.33
N PRO A 73 -12.35 0.67 10.48
CA PRO A 73 -12.92 -0.24 9.50
C PRO A 73 -13.23 0.52 8.21
N ASP A 74 -13.13 -0.15 7.06
CA ASP A 74 -13.35 0.46 5.75
C ASP A 74 -14.79 1.02 5.59
N SER A 75 -15.73 0.60 6.45
CA SER A 75 -17.11 1.08 6.50
C SER A 75 -17.29 2.47 7.15
N ASN A 76 -16.27 3.01 7.83
CA ASN A 76 -16.37 4.30 8.52
C ASN A 76 -16.00 5.44 7.57
N ILE A 77 -16.91 5.73 6.63
CA ILE A 77 -16.81 6.87 5.72
C ILE A 77 -17.26 8.14 6.47
N PRO A 78 -16.48 9.24 6.45
CA PRO A 78 -16.94 10.53 6.96
C PRO A 78 -18.18 10.99 6.17
N SER A 79 -19.22 11.46 6.86
CA SER A 79 -20.41 12.05 6.22
C SER A 79 -20.14 13.48 5.79
#